data_AF-A0A9D1HZL5-F1
#
_entry.id   AF-A0A9D1HZL5-F1
#
_cell.length_a   1.000
_cell.length_b   1.000
_cell.length_c   1.000
_cell.angle_alpha   90.00
_cell.angle_beta   90.00
_cell.angle_gamma   90.00
#
_symmetry.space_group_name_H-M   'P 1'
#
loop_
_entity.id
_entity.type
_entity.pdbx_description
1 polymer ?
#
loop_
_entity_poly.entity_id
_entity_poly.type
_entity_poly.pdbx_seq_one_letter_code
_entity_poly.pdbx_strand_id
1 'polypeptide(L)'
;MYLIPFFIGYTASYIIIQEFCMLKLMDVPEKRGQCAAFTAAYTFVFIGAEFALTIYYRDEATPFTDLAVSLVHAVFTFVLLATVAVYARGYLPRNFIKLFLYYDVLSVLGAIVITKRLPSLVAGEGSSFEEGTTMAEVRSLADWPVLAEFAGLVIITLVTGLLINRKLTKALEKIPDRICLMVLLIAFVSYILRIAVETAGAGRSLRNIENLSFSLFCCFIFLAILFAVLAAVFFQNARLRRTYQRLVELEAGIQYEYYESIRAINEDVRRLRHDLSNHLTVMKAARGCDREGTKGEGYEKELLHICDEIEGLLEEKTRWEKLPVRGLSNREKYEIYKYILKTAGDYGISPESLKTERPPTAGGGIDVVFPRGKGRRMRPFLLKRNIMYKLVETAVSLRGGSAEWLKGEEKCIFRILF
;
A
#
# COMPACT_ATOMS: atom_id res chain seq x y z
N MET A 1 33.19 -9.04 -31.86
CA MET A 1 33.14 -10.00 -30.73
C MET A 1 33.00 -9.33 -29.36
N TYR A 2 33.31 -8.03 -29.20
CA TYR A 2 33.26 -7.32 -27.91
C TYR A 2 31.89 -6.70 -27.52
N LEU A 3 30.89 -6.73 -28.41
CA LEU A 3 29.55 -6.18 -28.12
C LEU A 3 28.77 -6.95 -27.05
N ILE A 4 28.92 -8.28 -26.97
CA ILE A 4 28.13 -9.12 -26.07
C ILE A 4 28.53 -8.91 -24.60
N PRO A 5 29.84 -8.98 -24.22
CA PRO A 5 30.25 -8.69 -22.85
C PRO A 5 29.86 -7.27 -22.40
N PHE A 6 29.90 -6.32 -23.33
CA PHE A 6 29.53 -4.93 -23.09
C PHE A 6 28.04 -4.75 -22.81
N PHE A 7 27.18 -5.33 -23.66
CA PHE A 7 25.73 -5.37 -23.45
C PHE A 7 25.36 -5.98 -22.10
N ILE A 8 26.00 -7.09 -21.73
CA ILE A 8 25.78 -7.77 -20.46
C ILE A 8 26.20 -6.87 -19.30
N GLY A 9 27.38 -6.25 -19.37
CA GLY A 9 27.86 -5.30 -18.37
C GLY A 9 26.92 -4.12 -18.18
N TYR A 10 26.55 -3.45 -19.27
CA TYR A 10 25.63 -2.31 -19.28
C TYR A 10 24.28 -2.66 -18.64
N THR A 11 23.65 -3.73 -19.12
CA THR A 11 22.35 -4.19 -18.63
C THR A 11 22.43 -4.58 -17.15
N ALA A 12 23.50 -5.25 -16.73
CA ALA A 12 23.70 -5.61 -15.33
C ALA A 12 23.82 -4.38 -14.42
N SER A 13 24.57 -3.34 -14.82
CA SER A 13 24.65 -2.09 -14.05
C SER A 13 23.28 -1.44 -13.85
N TYR A 14 22.47 -1.38 -14.91
CA TYR A 14 21.11 -0.83 -14.83
C TYR A 14 20.19 -1.64 -13.92
N ILE A 15 20.22 -2.98 -14.02
CA ILE A 15 19.46 -3.86 -13.14
C ILE A 15 19.86 -3.63 -11.68
N ILE A 16 21.16 -3.58 -11.38
CA ILE A 16 21.66 -3.36 -10.01
C ILE A 16 21.18 -2.02 -9.45
N ILE A 17 21.27 -0.95 -10.25
CA ILE A 17 20.84 0.39 -9.82
C ILE A 17 19.33 0.42 -9.59
N GLN A 18 18.54 -0.13 -10.52
CA GLN A 18 17.08 -0.12 -10.38
C GLN A 18 16.61 -0.98 -9.21
N GLU A 19 17.17 -2.17 -9.02
CA GLU A 19 16.87 -3.00 -7.86
C GLU A 19 17.27 -2.32 -6.55
N PHE A 20 18.44 -1.67 -6.50
CA PHE A 20 18.84 -0.89 -5.33
C PHE A 20 17.86 0.27 -5.04
N CYS A 21 17.49 1.04 -6.06
CA CYS A 21 16.51 2.11 -5.94
C CYS A 21 15.16 1.58 -5.42
N MET A 22 14.64 0.51 -6.00
CA MET A 22 13.36 -0.11 -5.63
C MET A 22 13.41 -0.71 -4.23
N LEU A 23 14.31 -1.67 -4.01
CA LEU A 23 14.32 -2.47 -2.79
C LEU A 23 14.87 -1.70 -1.58
N LYS A 24 15.84 -0.81 -1.79
CA LYS A 24 16.52 -0.12 -0.69
C LYS A 24 16.09 1.33 -0.50
N LEU A 25 15.89 2.09 -1.58
CA LEU A 25 15.61 3.53 -1.46
C LEU A 25 14.11 3.86 -1.30
N MET A 26 13.25 3.04 -1.92
CA MET A 26 11.80 3.22 -1.94
C MET A 26 11.04 2.23 -1.03
N ASP A 27 11.77 1.35 -0.31
CA ASP A 27 11.25 0.40 0.67
C ASP A 27 10.07 -0.45 0.18
N VAL A 28 10.38 -1.46 -0.65
CA VAL A 28 9.41 -2.51 -1.05
C VAL A 28 9.26 -3.51 0.09
N PRO A 29 8.09 -3.62 0.75
CA PRO A 29 7.93 -4.40 1.98
C PRO A 29 7.59 -5.87 1.74
N GLU A 30 6.82 -6.15 0.68
CA GLU A 30 6.26 -7.46 0.36
C GLU A 30 6.67 -7.88 -1.05
N LYS A 31 6.77 -9.19 -1.31
CA LYS A 31 7.05 -9.76 -2.63
C LYS A 31 8.34 -9.24 -3.29
N ARG A 32 9.38 -8.95 -2.49
CA ARG A 32 10.68 -8.44 -2.96
C ARG A 32 11.28 -9.26 -4.10
N GLY A 33 11.22 -10.60 -4.01
CA GLY A 33 11.73 -11.49 -5.06
C GLY A 33 10.96 -11.38 -6.37
N GLN A 34 9.63 -11.19 -6.33
CA GLN A 34 8.82 -11.00 -7.53
C GLN A 34 9.09 -9.61 -8.15
N CYS A 35 9.21 -8.57 -7.32
CA CYS A 35 9.56 -7.23 -7.79
C CYS A 35 10.95 -7.19 -8.44
N ALA A 36 11.95 -7.84 -7.83
CA ALA A 36 13.31 -7.94 -8.39
C ALA A 36 13.31 -8.70 -9.72
N ALA A 37 12.72 -9.89 -9.77
CA ALA A 37 12.65 -10.69 -10.99
C ALA A 37 11.91 -9.95 -12.12
N PHE A 38 10.82 -9.27 -11.82
CA PHE A 38 10.10 -8.44 -12.79
C PHE A 38 10.96 -7.28 -13.29
N THR A 39 11.66 -6.59 -12.37
CA THR A 39 12.57 -5.47 -12.69
C THR A 39 13.70 -5.91 -13.60
N ALA A 40 14.38 -6.99 -13.26
CA ALA A 40 15.44 -7.56 -14.09
C ALA A 40 14.92 -7.96 -15.48
N ALA A 41 13.74 -8.62 -15.55
CA ALA A 41 13.17 -9.09 -16.80
C ALA A 41 12.82 -7.95 -17.76
N TYR A 42 12.09 -6.92 -17.32
CA TYR A 42 11.74 -5.82 -18.23
C TYR A 42 12.96 -4.98 -18.59
N THR A 43 13.91 -4.78 -17.67
CA THR A 43 15.15 -4.04 -17.95
C THR A 43 15.96 -4.71 -19.03
N PHE A 44 16.11 -6.04 -18.95
CA PHE A 44 16.80 -6.80 -19.98
C PHE A 44 16.13 -6.66 -21.36
N VAL A 45 14.79 -6.73 -21.40
CA VAL A 45 14.02 -6.61 -22.66
C VAL A 45 14.15 -5.21 -23.26
N PHE A 46 13.94 -4.16 -22.47
CA PHE A 46 13.91 -2.78 -22.98
C PHE A 46 15.29 -2.23 -23.30
N ILE A 47 16.30 -2.50 -22.47
CA ILE A 47 17.70 -2.17 -22.80
C ILE A 47 18.18 -2.98 -23.99
N GLY A 48 17.77 -4.25 -24.11
CA GLY A 48 18.00 -5.07 -25.30
C GLY A 48 17.43 -4.45 -26.57
N ALA A 49 16.18 -3.97 -26.51
CA ALA A 49 15.53 -3.30 -27.63
C ALA A 49 16.22 -1.98 -28.00
N GLU A 50 16.57 -1.15 -27.01
CA GLU A 50 17.28 0.12 -27.22
C GLU A 50 18.66 -0.11 -27.83
N PHE A 51 19.41 -1.09 -27.31
CA PHE A 51 20.72 -1.48 -27.82
C PHE A 51 20.64 -2.01 -29.26
N ALA A 52 19.67 -2.87 -29.55
CA ALA A 52 19.44 -3.40 -30.89
C ALA A 52 19.11 -2.28 -31.89
N LEU A 53 18.21 -1.36 -31.54
CA LEU A 53 17.85 -0.22 -32.39
C LEU A 53 19.06 0.70 -32.64
N THR A 54 19.85 0.98 -31.60
CA THR A 54 21.01 1.87 -31.69
C THR A 54 22.13 1.30 -32.55
N ILE A 55 22.34 -0.03 -32.52
CA ILE A 55 23.40 -0.69 -33.27
C ILE A 55 23.00 -0.99 -34.71
N TYR A 56 21.77 -1.47 -34.94
CA TYR A 56 21.33 -1.85 -36.28
C TYR A 56 21.11 -0.65 -37.20
N TYR A 57 20.76 0.52 -36.66
CA TYR A 57 20.45 1.72 -37.44
C TYR A 57 21.49 2.85 -37.28
N ARG A 58 22.67 2.54 -36.75
CA ARG A 58 23.71 3.55 -36.46
C ARG A 58 24.11 4.39 -37.68
N ASP A 59 24.19 3.76 -38.86
CA ASP A 59 24.66 4.40 -40.09
C ASP A 59 23.51 5.02 -40.93
N GLU A 60 22.25 4.75 -40.55
CA GLU A 60 21.03 5.29 -41.16
C GLU A 60 20.14 5.94 -40.10
N ALA A 61 20.72 6.84 -39.29
CA ALA A 61 19.98 7.60 -38.28
C ALA A 61 18.90 8.44 -38.98
N THR A 62 17.69 7.88 -39.06
CA THR A 62 16.52 8.54 -39.59
C THR A 62 15.74 9.13 -38.42
N PRO A 63 14.94 10.18 -38.66
CA PRO A 63 14.04 10.69 -37.63
C PRO A 63 13.04 9.61 -37.12
N PHE A 64 12.82 8.55 -37.89
CA PHE A 64 12.03 7.40 -37.50
C PHE A 64 12.75 6.51 -36.47
N THR A 65 14.05 6.27 -36.62
CA THR A 65 14.84 5.50 -35.65
C THR A 65 14.98 6.24 -34.34
N ASP A 66 15.15 7.56 -34.37
CA ASP A 66 15.15 8.40 -33.17
C ASP A 66 13.80 8.36 -32.44
N LEU A 67 12.70 8.45 -33.19
CA LEU A 67 11.35 8.30 -32.64
C LEU A 67 11.14 6.92 -32.01
N ALA A 68 11.61 5.85 -32.66
CA ALA A 68 11.49 4.48 -32.14
C ALA A 68 12.26 4.29 -30.83
N VAL A 69 13.49 4.82 -30.74
CA VAL A 69 14.29 4.81 -29.51
C VAL A 69 13.58 5.60 -28.39
N SER A 70 13.07 6.80 -28.68
CA SER A 70 12.32 7.60 -27.71
C SER A 70 11.03 6.94 -27.22
N LEU A 71 10.35 6.18 -28.08
CA LEU A 71 9.16 5.39 -27.70
C LEU A 71 9.53 4.21 -26.80
N VAL A 72 10.56 3.44 -27.15
CA VAL A 72 11.05 2.33 -26.32
C VAL A 72 11.45 2.84 -24.93
N HIS A 73 12.16 3.95 -24.87
CA HIS A 73 12.53 4.62 -23.62
C HIS A 73 11.30 5.11 -22.83
N ALA A 74 10.25 5.60 -23.52
CA ALA A 74 8.99 6.00 -22.89
C ALA A 74 8.28 4.82 -22.22
N VAL A 75 8.20 3.68 -22.92
CA VAL A 75 7.59 2.46 -22.38
C VAL A 75 8.38 1.97 -21.17
N PHE A 76 9.70 1.97 -21.27
CA PHE A 76 10.59 1.54 -20.19
C PHE A 76 10.40 2.37 -18.92
N THR A 77 10.42 3.70 -19.07
CA THR A 77 10.18 4.65 -17.96
C THR A 77 8.79 4.44 -17.34
N PHE A 78 7.79 4.18 -18.17
CA PHE A 78 6.43 3.91 -17.70
C PHE A 78 6.32 2.62 -16.89
N VAL A 79 6.91 1.52 -17.38
CA VAL A 79 6.92 0.24 -16.67
C VAL A 79 7.62 0.38 -15.32
N LEU A 80 8.72 1.15 -15.27
CA LEU A 80 9.40 1.49 -14.02
C LEU A 80 8.49 2.26 -13.05
N LEU A 81 7.80 3.31 -13.50
CA LEU A 81 6.85 4.07 -12.66
C LEU A 81 5.66 3.23 -12.19
N ALA A 82 5.12 2.36 -13.04
CA ALA A 82 4.06 1.43 -12.68
C ALA A 82 4.55 0.43 -11.62
N THR A 83 5.77 -0.08 -11.76
CA THR A 83 6.39 -0.97 -10.77
C THR A 83 6.57 -0.25 -9.43
N VAL A 84 7.04 1.00 -9.43
CA VAL A 84 7.12 1.84 -8.23
C VAL A 84 5.74 2.01 -7.60
N ALA A 85 4.72 2.32 -8.41
CA ALA A 85 3.37 2.55 -7.92
C ALA A 85 2.74 1.30 -7.28
N VAL A 86 3.07 0.11 -7.78
CA VAL A 86 2.50 -1.16 -7.29
C VAL A 86 3.27 -1.69 -6.08
N TYR A 87 4.61 -1.66 -6.11
CA TYR A 87 5.44 -2.37 -5.12
C TYR A 87 6.06 -1.46 -4.06
N ALA A 88 6.34 -0.19 -4.36
CA ALA A 88 7.02 0.69 -3.42
C ALA A 88 6.06 1.28 -2.39
N ARG A 89 6.53 1.44 -1.15
CA ARG A 89 5.80 2.18 -0.12
C ARG A 89 5.85 3.68 -0.38
N GLY A 90 4.77 4.36 -0.01
CA GLY A 90 4.71 5.81 0.00
C GLY A 90 3.92 6.43 -1.15
N TYR A 91 4.04 7.75 -1.28
CA TYR A 91 3.31 8.52 -2.28
C TYR A 91 4.10 8.54 -3.59
N LEU A 92 3.49 8.05 -4.69
CA LEU A 92 4.16 7.89 -5.99
C LEU A 92 4.93 9.15 -6.45
N PRO A 93 4.38 10.38 -6.42
CA PRO A 93 5.14 11.56 -6.80
C PRO A 93 6.40 11.84 -5.97
N ARG A 94 6.43 11.45 -4.69
CA ARG A 94 7.65 11.55 -3.87
C ARG A 94 8.66 10.48 -4.26
N ASN A 95 8.19 9.27 -4.56
CA ASN A 95 9.04 8.19 -5.05
C ASN A 95 9.60 8.50 -6.45
N PHE A 96 8.81 9.18 -7.30
CA PHE A 96 9.27 9.71 -8.58
C PHE A 96 10.45 10.67 -8.41
N ILE A 97 10.38 11.62 -7.47
CA ILE A 97 11.50 12.56 -7.24
C ILE A 97 12.76 11.82 -6.81
N LYS A 98 12.64 10.78 -5.97
CA LYS A 98 13.79 9.93 -5.61
C LYS A 98 14.34 9.18 -6.82
N LEU A 99 13.46 8.58 -7.62
CA LEU A 99 13.84 7.87 -8.84
C LEU A 99 14.57 8.82 -9.79
N PHE A 100 13.99 9.97 -10.11
CA PHE A 100 14.58 10.99 -10.97
C PHE A 100 15.96 11.44 -10.45
N LEU A 101 16.11 11.65 -9.14
CA LEU A 101 17.38 12.07 -8.57
C LEU A 101 18.47 10.98 -8.66
N TYR A 102 18.16 9.76 -8.23
CA TYR A 102 19.17 8.69 -8.13
C TYR A 102 19.41 7.96 -9.45
N TYR A 103 18.41 7.89 -10.32
CA TYR A 103 18.47 7.15 -11.56
C TYR A 103 18.79 8.04 -12.77
N ASP A 104 18.20 9.24 -12.88
CA ASP A 104 18.45 10.12 -14.03
C ASP A 104 19.54 11.16 -13.74
N VAL A 105 19.39 11.95 -12.67
CA VAL A 105 20.34 13.04 -12.38
C VAL A 105 21.70 12.49 -11.98
N LEU A 106 21.74 11.50 -11.10
CA LEU A 106 22.99 10.95 -10.58
C LEU A 106 23.72 10.08 -11.61
N SER A 107 23.00 9.41 -12.51
CA SER A 107 23.62 8.67 -13.61
C SER A 107 24.30 9.63 -14.60
N VAL A 108 23.63 10.72 -14.98
CA VAL A 108 24.18 11.74 -15.87
C VAL A 108 25.36 12.47 -15.22
N LEU A 109 25.24 12.90 -13.96
CA LEU A 109 26.34 13.55 -13.26
C LEU A 109 27.52 12.61 -13.02
N GLY A 110 27.23 11.35 -12.68
CA GLY A 110 28.24 10.30 -12.51
C GLY A 110 29.01 10.05 -13.80
N ALA A 111 28.30 9.90 -14.93
CA ALA A 111 28.90 9.76 -16.25
C ALA A 111 29.81 10.95 -16.59
N ILE A 112 29.36 12.20 -16.36
CA ILE A 112 30.18 13.41 -16.61
C ILE A 112 31.45 13.41 -15.77
N VAL A 113 31.36 13.08 -14.47
CA VAL A 113 32.51 13.08 -13.57
C VAL A 113 33.50 11.99 -13.97
N ILE A 114 33.02 10.78 -14.28
CA ILE A 114 33.89 9.66 -14.62
C ILE A 114 34.54 9.86 -15.98
N THR A 115 33.80 10.29 -17.00
CA THR A 115 34.34 10.48 -18.35
C THR A 115 35.26 11.70 -18.48
N LYS A 116 34.96 12.82 -17.79
CA LYS A 116 35.75 14.05 -17.93
C LYS A 116 36.86 14.23 -16.91
N ARG A 117 36.72 13.72 -15.68
CA ARG A 117 37.69 13.99 -14.59
C ARG A 117 38.59 12.80 -14.28
N LEU A 118 38.08 11.57 -14.37
CA LEU A 118 38.85 10.39 -13.98
C LEU A 118 40.06 10.14 -14.93
N PRO A 119 39.92 10.22 -16.26
CA PRO A 119 41.07 10.08 -17.17
C PRO A 119 42.13 11.15 -16.93
N SER A 120 41.72 12.40 -16.68
CA SER A 120 42.65 13.50 -16.38
C SER A 120 43.45 13.30 -15.08
N LEU A 121 42.89 12.57 -14.11
CA LEU A 121 43.53 12.26 -12.83
C LEU A 121 44.41 11.01 -12.88
N VAL A 122 44.07 10.03 -13.72
CA VAL A 122 44.73 8.72 -13.77
C VAL A 122 45.81 8.65 -14.87
N ALA A 123 45.60 9.31 -16.02
CA ALA A 123 46.47 9.18 -17.19
C ALA A 123 47.46 10.35 -17.37
N GLY A 124 47.37 11.41 -16.56
CA GLY A 124 48.20 12.62 -16.69
C GLY A 124 47.78 13.53 -17.85
N GLU A 125 48.14 14.81 -17.76
CA GLU A 125 47.86 15.86 -18.77
C GLU A 125 48.45 15.46 -20.14
N GLY A 126 47.64 14.81 -20.98
CA GLY A 126 48.08 14.38 -22.31
C GLY A 126 47.14 13.41 -23.01
N SER A 127 46.32 12.65 -22.28
CA SER A 127 45.28 11.83 -22.91
C SER A 127 44.02 12.67 -23.14
N SER A 128 43.95 13.39 -24.25
CA SER A 128 42.68 13.90 -24.76
C SER A 128 41.83 12.70 -25.21
N PHE A 129 41.03 12.17 -24.28
CA PHE A 129 39.95 11.26 -24.64
C PHE A 129 39.00 12.06 -25.54
N GLU A 130 38.89 11.69 -26.81
CA GLU A 130 38.02 12.38 -27.77
C GLU A 130 36.58 12.41 -27.20
N GLU A 131 36.03 13.62 -27.09
CA GLU A 131 34.64 13.83 -26.73
C GLU A 131 33.76 13.11 -27.75
N GLY A 132 33.11 12.01 -27.34
CA GLY A 132 32.12 11.34 -28.19
C GLY A 132 32.28 9.85 -28.40
N THR A 133 33.13 9.15 -27.63
CA THR A 133 33.14 7.68 -27.58
C THR A 133 31.81 7.16 -27.01
N THR A 134 30.80 7.15 -27.88
CA THR A 134 29.51 6.51 -27.69
C THR A 134 29.71 5.00 -27.69
N MET A 135 28.77 4.25 -27.08
CA MET A 135 28.81 2.79 -26.89
C MET A 135 29.31 1.95 -28.07
N ALA A 136 29.21 2.47 -29.28
CA ALA A 136 29.48 1.75 -30.50
C ALA A 136 30.91 1.96 -31.06
N GLU A 137 31.80 2.66 -30.34
CA GLU A 137 33.23 2.81 -30.72
C GLU A 137 34.19 1.86 -29.99
N VAL A 138 33.68 1.04 -29.06
CA VAL A 138 34.49 0.09 -28.28
C VAL A 138 35.01 -1.04 -29.17
N ARG A 139 36.32 -1.06 -29.43
CA ARG A 139 36.98 -2.01 -30.35
C ARG A 139 37.91 -2.99 -29.65
N SER A 140 38.28 -2.77 -28.38
CA SER A 140 39.31 -3.54 -27.68
C SER A 140 39.14 -3.57 -26.14
N LEU A 141 39.75 -4.56 -25.47
CA LEU A 141 39.93 -4.63 -24.01
C LEU A 141 40.75 -3.44 -23.43
N ALA A 142 41.36 -2.62 -24.29
CA ALA A 142 42.00 -1.36 -23.93
C ALA A 142 40.99 -0.24 -23.55
N ASP A 143 39.70 -0.42 -23.81
CA ASP A 143 38.61 0.53 -23.51
C ASP A 143 38.14 0.42 -22.03
N TRP A 144 39.07 0.21 -21.09
CA TRP A 144 38.82 0.17 -19.64
C TRP A 144 38.02 1.36 -19.07
N PRO A 145 38.08 2.60 -19.63
CA PRO A 145 37.35 3.73 -19.09
C PRO A 145 35.83 3.55 -19.15
N VAL A 146 35.32 2.80 -20.13
CA VAL A 146 33.87 2.57 -20.27
C VAL A 146 33.37 1.52 -19.26
N LEU A 147 34.18 0.49 -18.97
CA LEU A 147 33.90 -0.44 -17.88
C LEU A 147 34.00 0.24 -16.50
N ALA A 148 34.98 1.14 -16.34
CA ALA A 148 35.11 1.97 -15.14
C ALA A 148 33.96 2.96 -14.97
N GLU A 149 33.37 3.44 -16.06
CA GLU A 149 32.16 4.27 -16.05
C GLU A 149 30.97 3.53 -15.45
N PHE A 150 30.69 2.29 -15.90
CA PHE A 150 29.59 1.49 -15.35
C PHE A 150 29.78 1.14 -13.88
N ALA A 151 30.99 0.69 -13.52
CA ALA A 151 31.31 0.36 -12.14
C ALA A 151 31.24 1.61 -11.24
N GLY A 152 31.78 2.73 -11.71
CA GLY A 152 31.75 4.01 -10.99
C GLY A 152 30.33 4.54 -10.80
N LEU A 153 29.47 4.46 -11.81
CA LEU A 153 28.08 4.92 -11.74
C LEU A 153 27.27 4.08 -10.74
N VAL A 154 27.45 2.75 -10.74
CA VAL A 154 26.87 1.86 -9.72
C VAL A 154 27.35 2.23 -8.33
N ILE A 155 28.65 2.41 -8.12
CA ILE A 155 29.24 2.75 -6.81
C ILE A 155 28.74 4.11 -6.32
N ILE A 156 28.77 5.14 -7.16
CA ILE A 156 28.31 6.50 -6.80
C ILE A 156 26.84 6.45 -6.41
N THR A 157 26.01 5.73 -7.16
CA THR A 157 24.57 5.62 -6.90
C THR A 157 24.29 4.88 -5.59
N LEU A 158 24.99 3.78 -5.35
CA LEU A 158 24.90 3.01 -4.10
C LEU A 158 25.32 3.86 -2.89
N VAL A 159 26.50 4.46 -2.94
CA VAL A 159 27.07 5.24 -1.83
C VAL A 159 26.20 6.47 -1.53
N THR A 160 25.85 7.24 -2.56
CA THR A 160 25.02 8.44 -2.41
C THR A 160 23.63 8.09 -1.89
N GLY A 161 23.03 7.02 -2.43
CA GLY A 161 21.74 6.51 -1.97
C GLY A 161 21.78 6.09 -0.50
N LEU A 162 22.81 5.35 -0.07
CA LEU A 162 22.94 4.91 1.33
C LEU A 162 23.14 6.08 2.30
N LEU A 163 23.94 7.08 1.93
CA LEU A 163 24.27 8.22 2.79
C LEU A 163 23.16 9.25 2.88
N ILE A 164 22.50 9.55 1.76
CA ILE A 164 21.62 10.73 1.64
C ILE A 164 20.13 10.35 1.76
N ASN A 165 19.73 9.12 1.40
CA ASN A 165 18.30 8.78 1.28
C ASN A 165 17.48 8.98 2.56
N ARG A 166 18.07 8.74 3.74
CA ARG A 166 17.38 9.03 5.01
C ARG A 166 17.09 10.52 5.18
N LYS A 167 18.05 11.38 4.85
CA LYS A 167 17.89 12.85 4.93
C LYS A 167 16.91 13.35 3.86
N LEU A 168 17.05 12.85 2.63
CA LEU A 168 16.16 13.18 1.51
C LEU A 168 14.71 12.80 1.80
N THR A 169 14.46 11.61 2.35
CA THR A 169 13.09 11.17 2.69
C THR A 169 12.45 12.11 3.69
N LYS A 170 13.16 12.47 4.76
CA LYS A 170 12.68 13.45 5.75
C LYS A 170 12.45 14.84 5.15
N ALA A 171 13.26 15.25 4.18
CA ALA A 171 13.06 16.52 3.47
C ALA A 171 11.81 16.49 2.58
N LEU A 172 11.62 15.40 1.81
CA LEU A 172 10.46 15.21 0.93
C LEU A 172 9.15 15.09 1.72
N GLU A 173 9.17 14.56 2.94
CA GLU A 173 8.01 14.52 3.82
C GLU A 173 7.52 15.91 4.25
N LYS A 174 8.41 16.91 4.31
CA LYS A 174 8.05 18.30 4.60
C LYS A 174 7.42 19.01 3.40
N ILE A 175 7.57 18.47 2.19
CA ILE A 175 7.03 19.07 0.97
C ILE A 175 5.55 18.66 0.83
N PRO A 176 4.64 19.62 0.60
CA PRO A 176 3.24 19.35 0.31
C PRO A 176 3.05 18.42 -0.90
N ASP A 177 2.13 17.45 -0.78
CA ASP A 177 1.87 16.45 -1.83
C ASP A 177 1.53 17.07 -3.20
N ARG A 178 0.84 18.23 -3.19
CA ARG A 178 0.50 18.98 -4.42
C ARG A 178 1.73 19.41 -5.19
N ILE A 179 2.80 19.82 -4.52
CA ILE A 179 4.04 20.26 -5.17
C ILE A 179 4.74 19.06 -5.79
N CYS A 180 4.84 17.93 -5.08
CA CYS A 180 5.42 16.72 -5.65
C CYS A 180 4.64 16.23 -6.87
N LEU A 181 3.31 16.32 -6.85
CA LEU A 181 2.46 16.01 -7.99
C LEU A 181 2.73 16.95 -9.18
N MET A 182 2.87 18.25 -8.93
CA MET A 182 3.22 19.22 -9.98
C MET A 182 4.57 18.91 -10.61
N VAL A 183 5.58 18.53 -9.81
CA VAL A 183 6.90 18.12 -10.34
C VAL A 183 6.78 16.91 -11.26
N LEU A 184 6.04 15.88 -10.85
CA LEU A 184 5.77 14.71 -11.70
C LEU A 184 5.04 15.12 -12.99
N LEU A 185 4.04 15.99 -12.90
CA LEU A 185 3.26 16.43 -14.06
C LEU A 185 4.09 17.27 -15.02
N ILE A 186 4.93 18.17 -14.50
CA ILE A 186 5.87 18.96 -15.31
C ILE A 186 6.85 18.04 -16.04
N ALA A 187 7.48 17.09 -15.33
CA ALA A 187 8.40 16.15 -15.94
C ALA A 187 7.73 15.33 -17.06
N PHE A 188 6.49 14.89 -16.82
CA PHE A 188 5.70 14.19 -17.83
C PHE A 188 5.38 15.08 -19.03
N VAL A 189 4.89 16.31 -18.82
CA VAL A 189 4.59 17.25 -19.91
C VAL A 189 5.85 17.60 -20.71
N SER A 190 6.99 17.83 -20.05
CA SER A 190 8.28 18.04 -20.72
C SER A 190 8.68 16.85 -21.59
N TYR A 191 8.44 15.62 -21.12
CA TYR A 191 8.73 14.41 -21.88
C TYR A 191 7.79 14.24 -23.09
N ILE A 192 6.49 14.50 -22.93
CA ILE A 192 5.52 14.51 -24.04
C ILE A 192 5.90 15.57 -25.08
N LEU A 193 6.29 16.77 -24.62
CA LEU A 193 6.69 17.85 -25.50
C LEU A 193 7.94 17.47 -26.30
N ARG A 194 8.93 16.81 -25.66
CA ARG A 194 10.11 16.29 -26.34
C ARG A 194 9.72 15.31 -27.45
N ILE A 195 8.89 14.30 -27.15
CA ILE A 195 8.42 13.35 -28.16
C ILE A 195 7.68 14.08 -29.28
N ALA A 196 6.80 15.03 -28.96
CA ALA A 196 6.06 15.80 -29.96
C ALA A 196 6.99 16.62 -30.87
N VAL A 197 8.08 17.18 -30.34
CA VAL A 197 9.09 17.91 -31.12
C VAL A 197 9.88 16.95 -32.02
N GLU A 198 10.33 15.81 -31.52
CA GLU A 198 11.04 14.78 -32.30
C GLU A 198 10.13 14.23 -33.43
N THR A 199 8.86 14.00 -33.10
CA THR A 199 7.77 13.59 -34.00
C THR A 199 7.53 14.64 -35.11
N ALA A 200 7.51 15.94 -34.76
CA ALA A 200 7.34 17.02 -35.71
C ALA A 200 8.58 17.25 -36.60
N GLY A 201 9.78 17.05 -36.04
CA GLY A 201 11.05 17.05 -36.77
C GLY A 201 11.10 15.93 -37.82
N ALA A 202 10.70 14.72 -37.43
CA ALA A 202 10.52 13.59 -38.34
C ALA A 202 9.50 13.88 -39.44
N GLY A 203 8.39 14.53 -39.07
CA GLY A 203 7.36 15.08 -39.95
C GLY A 203 7.90 15.91 -41.11
N ARG A 204 8.87 16.79 -40.84
CA ARG A 204 9.42 17.74 -41.82
C ARG A 204 10.42 17.09 -42.78
N SER A 205 11.19 16.10 -42.32
CA SER A 205 12.18 15.40 -43.14
C SER A 205 11.56 14.33 -44.05
N LEU A 206 10.37 13.82 -43.72
CA LEU A 206 9.70 12.71 -44.40
C LEU A 206 8.37 13.13 -45.05
N ARG A 207 8.33 14.35 -45.62
CA ARG A 207 7.14 14.99 -46.23
C ARG A 207 6.49 14.22 -47.40
N ASN A 208 7.00 13.05 -47.79
CA ASN A 208 6.51 12.23 -48.91
C ASN A 208 5.88 10.88 -48.52
N ILE A 209 5.61 10.59 -47.24
CA ILE A 209 5.13 9.24 -46.86
C ILE A 209 3.85 9.34 -46.01
N GLU A 210 2.72 8.92 -46.59
CA GLU A 210 1.41 8.79 -45.93
C GLU A 210 1.49 7.96 -44.63
N ASN A 211 2.42 7.00 -44.54
CA ASN A 211 2.68 6.16 -43.36
C ASN A 211 3.18 6.94 -42.14
N LEU A 212 3.74 8.14 -42.32
CA LEU A 212 4.25 8.93 -41.20
C LEU A 212 3.08 9.45 -40.35
N SER A 213 2.04 9.98 -40.99
CA SER A 213 0.79 10.43 -40.34
C SER A 213 0.16 9.34 -39.47
N PHE A 214 0.18 8.10 -39.96
CA PHE A 214 -0.29 6.92 -39.22
C PHE A 214 0.63 6.59 -38.05
N SER A 215 1.96 6.65 -38.22
CA SER A 215 2.93 6.45 -37.14
C SER A 215 2.79 7.49 -36.03
N LEU A 216 2.63 8.79 -36.35
CA LEU A 216 2.40 9.83 -35.34
C LEU A 216 1.07 9.61 -34.60
N PHE A 217 0.01 9.22 -35.32
CA PHE A 217 -1.28 8.88 -34.73
C PHE A 217 -1.18 7.69 -33.76
N CYS A 218 -0.45 6.64 -34.13
CA CYS A 218 -0.15 5.52 -33.24
C CYS A 218 0.66 5.95 -32.01
N CYS A 219 1.61 6.86 -32.14
CA CYS A 219 2.38 7.40 -31.01
C CYS A 219 1.51 8.19 -30.03
N PHE A 220 0.61 9.03 -30.55
CA PHE A 220 -0.34 9.78 -29.71
C PHE A 220 -1.36 8.86 -29.03
N ILE A 221 -1.87 7.84 -29.72
CA ILE A 221 -2.73 6.82 -29.11
C ILE A 221 -1.96 6.06 -28.02
N PHE A 222 -0.73 5.66 -28.29
CA PHE A 222 0.10 4.95 -27.34
C PHE A 222 0.36 5.80 -26.09
N LEU A 223 0.71 7.08 -26.24
CA LEU A 223 0.86 8.03 -25.15
C LEU A 223 -0.45 8.28 -24.38
N ALA A 224 -1.59 8.32 -25.06
CA ALA A 224 -2.90 8.47 -24.44
C ALA A 224 -3.28 7.22 -23.61
N ILE A 225 -3.00 6.02 -24.12
CA ILE A 225 -3.17 4.77 -23.37
C ILE A 225 -2.25 4.77 -22.15
N LEU A 226 -1.00 5.17 -22.32
CA LEU A 226 0.00 5.24 -21.25
C LEU A 226 -0.43 6.22 -20.15
N PHE A 227 -0.97 7.39 -20.52
CA PHE A 227 -1.59 8.32 -19.58
C PHE A 227 -2.81 7.72 -18.87
N ALA A 228 -3.70 7.04 -19.61
CA ALA A 228 -4.88 6.41 -19.03
C ALA A 228 -4.52 5.34 -18.00
N VAL A 229 -3.47 4.54 -18.25
CA VAL A 229 -2.99 3.53 -17.30
C VAL A 229 -2.34 4.20 -16.08
N LEU A 230 -1.53 5.25 -16.24
CA LEU A 230 -0.98 6.04 -15.12
C LEU A 230 -2.10 6.61 -14.24
N ALA A 231 -3.12 7.20 -14.86
CA ALA A 231 -4.29 7.72 -14.17
C ALA A 231 -5.08 6.61 -13.45
N ALA A 232 -5.25 5.45 -14.09
CA ALA A 232 -5.92 4.29 -13.49
C ALA A 232 -5.17 3.76 -12.26
N VAL A 233 -3.85 3.57 -12.37
CA VAL A 233 -2.99 3.14 -11.26
C VAL A 233 -3.02 4.17 -10.13
N PHE A 234 -2.93 5.46 -10.45
CA PHE A 234 -3.04 6.54 -9.46
C PHE A 234 -4.40 6.54 -8.75
N PHE A 235 -5.49 6.37 -9.50
CA PHE A 235 -6.83 6.30 -8.94
C PHE A 235 -7.03 5.06 -8.07
N GLN A 236 -6.49 3.91 -8.49
CA GLN A 236 -6.54 2.66 -7.74
C GLN A 236 -5.74 2.77 -6.44
N ASN A 237 -4.53 3.32 -6.48
CA ASN A 237 -3.70 3.53 -5.29
C ASN A 237 -4.31 4.57 -4.34
N ALA A 238 -4.85 5.67 -4.85
CA ALA A 238 -5.57 6.64 -4.03
C ALA A 238 -6.80 6.02 -3.36
N ARG A 239 -7.56 5.18 -4.08
CA ARG A 239 -8.71 4.46 -3.55
C ARG A 239 -8.29 3.44 -2.50
N LEU A 240 -7.22 2.68 -2.74
CA LEU A 240 -6.71 1.69 -1.81
C LEU A 240 -6.23 2.36 -0.52
N ARG A 241 -5.47 3.45 -0.64
CA ARG A 241 -4.96 4.21 0.50
C ARG A 241 -6.09 4.82 1.35
N ARG A 242 -7.10 5.43 0.73
CA ARG A 242 -8.30 5.92 1.45
C ARG A 242 -9.03 4.79 2.16
N THR A 243 -9.13 3.63 1.53
CA THR A 243 -9.80 2.47 2.12
C THR A 243 -9.00 1.95 3.32
N TYR A 244 -7.68 1.88 3.20
CA TYR A 244 -6.79 1.45 4.28
C TYR A 244 -6.81 2.43 5.46
N GLN A 245 -6.73 3.74 5.22
CA GLN A 245 -6.84 4.76 6.27
C GLN A 245 -8.15 4.65 7.04
N ARG A 246 -9.27 4.52 6.34
CA ARG A 246 -10.58 4.33 6.98
C ARG A 246 -10.65 3.03 7.78
N LEU A 247 -9.95 1.97 7.35
CA LEU A 247 -9.92 0.71 8.08
C LEU A 247 -9.11 0.85 9.37
N VAL A 248 -7.97 1.52 9.32
CA VAL A 248 -7.13 1.80 10.50
C VAL A 248 -7.84 2.72 11.49
N GLU A 249 -8.48 3.80 11.02
CA GLU A 249 -9.27 4.71 11.86
C GLU A 249 -10.44 3.98 12.53
N LEU A 250 -11.13 3.12 11.77
CA LEU A 250 -12.22 2.31 12.29
C LEU A 250 -11.73 1.31 13.35
N GLU A 251 -10.62 0.61 13.07
CA GLU A 251 -10.03 -0.34 14.02
C GLU A 251 -9.62 0.38 15.32
N ALA A 252 -8.94 1.52 15.22
CA ALA A 252 -8.54 2.33 16.36
C ALA A 252 -9.75 2.82 17.16
N GLY A 253 -10.84 3.23 16.48
CA GLY A 253 -12.08 3.64 17.11
C GLY A 253 -12.74 2.51 17.90
N ILE A 254 -12.85 1.30 17.32
CA ILE A 254 -13.45 0.15 18.02
C ILE A 254 -12.57 -0.31 19.18
N GLN A 255 -11.24 -0.27 19.03
CA GLN A 255 -10.31 -0.55 20.13
C GLN A 255 -10.53 0.41 21.29
N TYR A 256 -10.65 1.72 21.00
CA TYR A 256 -10.91 2.73 22.01
C TYR A 256 -12.23 2.47 22.74
N GLU A 257 -13.32 2.25 21.99
CA GLU A 257 -14.65 1.92 22.57
C GLU A 257 -14.60 0.65 23.45
N TYR A 258 -13.85 -0.36 23.04
CA TYR A 258 -13.65 -1.58 23.84
C TYR A 258 -13.00 -1.27 25.19
N TYR A 259 -11.87 -0.58 25.20
CA TYR A 259 -11.18 -0.24 26.45
C TYR A 259 -11.98 0.72 27.33
N GLU A 260 -12.71 1.66 26.73
CA GLU A 260 -13.62 2.54 27.46
C GLU A 260 -14.76 1.74 28.12
N SER A 261 -15.34 0.76 27.42
CA SER A 261 -16.38 -0.10 27.98
C SER A 261 -15.87 -0.96 29.15
N ILE A 262 -14.65 -1.51 29.05
CA ILE A 262 -14.01 -2.24 30.15
C ILE A 262 -13.72 -1.31 31.33
N ARG A 263 -13.24 -0.10 31.04
CA ARG A 263 -12.98 0.89 32.09
C ARG A 263 -14.26 1.24 32.84
N ALA A 264 -15.37 1.46 32.14
CA ALA A 264 -16.66 1.71 32.76
C ALA A 264 -17.11 0.54 33.64
N ILE A 265 -17.00 -0.71 33.16
CA ILE A 265 -17.28 -1.90 33.97
C ILE A 265 -16.40 -1.93 35.24
N ASN A 266 -15.11 -1.66 35.12
CA ASN A 266 -14.19 -1.65 36.26
C ASN A 266 -14.51 -0.53 37.27
N GLU A 267 -14.91 0.66 36.79
CA GLU A 267 -15.35 1.75 37.64
C GLU A 267 -16.65 1.39 38.38
N ASP A 268 -17.60 0.75 37.71
CA ASP A 268 -18.85 0.27 38.31
C ASP A 268 -18.59 -0.83 39.36
N VAL A 269 -17.76 -1.83 39.05
CA VAL A 269 -17.33 -2.88 39.99
C VAL A 269 -16.61 -2.29 41.20
N ARG A 270 -15.80 -1.24 40.99
CA ARG A 270 -15.11 -0.55 42.10
C ARG A 270 -16.09 0.19 43.00
N ARG A 271 -17.07 0.90 42.42
CA ARG A 271 -18.14 1.57 43.17
C ARG A 271 -18.92 0.55 43.98
N LEU A 272 -19.33 -0.54 43.35
CA LEU A 272 -20.00 -1.65 44.03
C LEU A 272 -19.20 -2.18 45.21
N ARG A 273 -17.91 -2.48 45.02
CA ARG A 273 -17.06 -2.97 46.12
C ARG A 273 -17.00 -1.99 47.27
N HIS A 274 -16.93 -0.70 46.98
CA HIS A 274 -16.94 0.35 47.99
C HIS A 274 -18.28 0.39 48.73
N ASP A 275 -19.39 0.36 48.01
CA ASP A 275 -20.74 0.43 48.59
C ASP A 275 -21.01 -0.81 49.45
N LEU A 276 -20.65 -2.00 48.97
CA LEU A 276 -20.73 -3.25 49.72
C LEU A 276 -19.86 -3.22 51.00
N SER A 277 -18.63 -2.68 50.91
CA SER A 277 -17.76 -2.51 52.08
C SER A 277 -18.35 -1.58 53.13
N ASN A 278 -18.98 -0.48 52.69
CA ASN A 278 -19.68 0.45 53.58
C ASN A 278 -20.87 -0.25 54.24
N HIS A 279 -21.68 -0.97 53.46
CA HIS A 279 -22.82 -1.70 53.98
C HIS A 279 -22.42 -2.79 54.99
N LEU A 280 -21.33 -3.52 54.74
CA LEU A 280 -20.75 -4.51 55.67
C LEU A 280 -20.23 -3.85 56.96
N THR A 281 -19.65 -2.65 56.86
CA THR A 281 -19.17 -1.90 58.02
C THR A 281 -20.33 -1.44 58.90
N VAL A 282 -21.41 -0.93 58.28
CA VAL A 282 -22.66 -0.57 58.97
C VAL A 282 -23.28 -1.81 59.63
N MET A 283 -23.33 -2.95 58.95
CA MET A 283 -23.84 -4.20 59.54
C MET A 283 -22.99 -4.70 60.72
N LYS A 284 -21.66 -4.60 60.62
CA LYS A 284 -20.76 -4.94 61.74
C LYS A 284 -20.96 -4.02 62.94
N ALA A 285 -21.14 -2.72 62.71
CA ALA A 285 -21.44 -1.75 63.76
C ALA A 285 -22.82 -2.01 64.40
N ALA A 286 -23.83 -2.33 63.59
CA ALA A 286 -25.19 -2.65 64.05
C ALA A 286 -25.25 -3.96 64.85
N ARG A 287 -24.50 -5.00 64.46
CA ARG A 287 -24.36 -6.24 65.25
C ARG A 287 -23.66 -6.05 66.60
N GLY A 288 -22.90 -4.97 66.79
CA GLY A 288 -22.36 -4.57 68.10
C GLY A 288 -23.41 -3.94 69.03
N CYS A 289 -24.59 -3.60 68.49
CA CYS A 289 -25.70 -3.00 69.22
C CYS A 289 -26.92 -3.93 69.16
N ASP A 290 -26.91 -5.01 69.95
CA ASP A 290 -28.07 -5.89 70.12
C ASP A 290 -29.28 -5.11 70.65
N ARG A 291 -30.28 -4.89 69.79
CA ARG A 291 -31.74 -4.94 70.07
C ARG A 291 -32.53 -4.49 68.83
N GLU A 292 -33.56 -5.27 68.50
CA GLU A 292 -34.59 -5.08 67.45
C GLU A 292 -34.28 -5.69 66.07
N GLY A 293 -34.78 -6.92 65.88
CA GLY A 293 -34.67 -7.73 64.66
C GLY A 293 -35.51 -7.26 63.46
N THR A 294 -36.03 -6.03 63.46
CA THR A 294 -36.86 -5.47 62.37
C THR A 294 -36.09 -4.56 61.40
N LYS A 295 -34.88 -4.10 61.76
CA LYS A 295 -34.04 -3.26 60.87
C LYS A 295 -33.23 -4.05 59.83
N GLY A 296 -33.06 -5.36 60.04
CA GLY A 296 -32.28 -6.23 59.15
C GLY A 296 -32.98 -6.57 57.83
N GLU A 297 -34.28 -6.84 57.85
CA GLU A 297 -35.03 -7.33 56.68
C GLU A 297 -35.21 -6.27 55.59
N GLY A 298 -35.46 -5.00 55.97
CA GLY A 298 -35.56 -3.89 55.00
C GLY A 298 -34.23 -3.62 54.30
N TYR A 299 -33.13 -3.75 55.03
CA TYR A 299 -31.79 -3.53 54.54
C TYR A 299 -31.28 -4.68 53.66
N GLU A 300 -31.64 -5.92 53.99
CA GLU A 300 -31.38 -7.10 53.16
C GLU A 300 -32.08 -6.99 51.79
N LYS A 301 -33.34 -6.54 51.77
CA LYS A 301 -34.06 -6.28 50.51
C LYS A 301 -33.40 -5.20 49.65
N GLU A 302 -32.89 -4.15 50.25
CA GLU A 302 -32.23 -3.06 49.54
C GLU A 302 -30.88 -3.50 48.95
N LEU A 303 -30.12 -4.32 49.68
CA LEU A 303 -28.90 -4.97 49.17
C LEU A 303 -29.18 -5.92 48.00
N LEU A 304 -30.25 -6.73 48.08
CA LEU A 304 -30.65 -7.63 46.99
C LEU A 304 -31.05 -6.84 45.74
N HIS A 305 -31.81 -5.75 45.89
CA HIS A 305 -32.17 -4.89 44.76
C HIS A 305 -30.93 -4.28 44.07
N ILE A 306 -29.94 -3.83 44.85
CA ILE A 306 -28.68 -3.31 44.30
C ILE A 306 -27.91 -4.41 43.56
N CYS A 307 -27.87 -5.63 44.11
CA CYS A 307 -27.27 -6.77 43.43
C CYS A 307 -27.96 -7.09 42.09
N ASP A 308 -29.30 -7.10 42.06
CA ASP A 308 -30.09 -7.37 40.85
C ASP A 308 -29.87 -6.29 39.76
N GLU A 309 -29.83 -5.01 40.16
CA GLU A 309 -29.57 -3.89 39.23
C GLU A 309 -28.17 -4.00 38.60
N ILE A 310 -27.19 -4.42 39.39
CA ILE A 310 -25.81 -4.61 38.96
C ILE A 310 -25.68 -5.82 38.06
N GLU A 311 -26.34 -6.93 38.39
CA GLU A 311 -26.37 -8.10 37.53
C GLU A 311 -26.93 -7.73 36.15
N GLY A 312 -28.03 -6.96 36.11
CA GLY A 312 -28.59 -6.44 34.87
C GLY A 312 -27.59 -5.57 34.05
N LEU A 313 -26.90 -4.63 34.70
CA LEU A 313 -25.91 -3.77 34.06
C LEU A 313 -24.67 -4.55 33.56
N LEU A 314 -24.20 -5.53 34.34
CA LEU A 314 -23.10 -6.40 33.95
C LEU A 314 -23.50 -7.28 32.77
N GLU A 315 -24.68 -7.89 32.80
CA GLU A 315 -25.19 -8.71 31.71
C GLU A 315 -25.32 -7.93 30.40
N GLU A 316 -25.82 -6.69 30.46
CA GLU A 316 -25.92 -5.82 29.28
C GLU A 316 -24.54 -5.47 28.72
N LYS A 317 -23.62 -5.01 29.58
CA LYS A 317 -22.29 -4.52 29.16
C LYS A 317 -21.32 -5.64 28.75
N THR A 318 -21.56 -6.89 29.18
CA THR A 318 -20.72 -8.07 28.86
C THR A 318 -21.39 -9.03 27.87
N ARG A 319 -22.52 -8.66 27.26
CA ARG A 319 -23.26 -9.52 26.32
C ARG A 319 -22.41 -10.03 25.15
N TRP A 320 -21.37 -9.28 24.76
CA TRP A 320 -20.40 -9.68 23.74
C TRP A 320 -19.50 -10.85 24.18
N GLU A 321 -19.27 -11.05 25.47
CA GLU A 321 -18.46 -12.16 26.00
C GLU A 321 -19.19 -13.50 25.87
N LYS A 322 -20.52 -13.47 25.98
CA LYS A 322 -21.42 -14.62 25.82
C LYS A 322 -21.49 -15.15 24.38
N LEU A 323 -20.83 -14.51 23.40
CA LEU A 323 -20.72 -15.03 22.04
C LEU A 323 -19.98 -16.39 22.04
N PRO A 324 -20.63 -17.49 21.61
CA PRO A 324 -20.11 -18.86 21.68
C PRO A 324 -19.03 -19.16 20.62
N VAL A 325 -18.06 -18.26 20.47
CA VAL A 325 -16.98 -18.37 19.48
C VAL A 325 -15.68 -18.71 20.20
N ARG A 326 -15.13 -19.90 19.91
CA ARG A 326 -13.86 -20.38 20.47
C ARG A 326 -12.70 -19.90 19.58
N GLY A 327 -11.55 -19.57 20.20
CA GLY A 327 -10.35 -19.15 19.47
C GLY A 327 -10.20 -17.66 19.22
N LEU A 328 -11.24 -16.85 19.51
CA LEU A 328 -11.17 -15.39 19.46
C LEU A 328 -10.91 -14.78 20.85
N SER A 329 -10.09 -13.73 20.86
CA SER A 329 -9.90 -12.84 22.00
C SER A 329 -11.17 -12.04 22.32
N ASN A 330 -11.25 -11.54 23.56
CA ASN A 330 -12.37 -10.71 24.00
C ASN A 330 -12.55 -9.44 23.15
N ARG A 331 -11.44 -8.88 22.65
CA ARG A 331 -11.47 -7.76 21.71
C ARG A 331 -12.10 -8.15 20.37
N GLU A 332 -11.68 -9.26 19.75
CA GLU A 332 -12.22 -9.72 18.46
C GLU A 332 -13.73 -10.06 18.59
N LYS A 333 -14.15 -10.64 19.72
CA LYS A 333 -15.57 -10.86 20.04
C LYS A 333 -16.35 -9.55 20.11
N TYR A 334 -15.78 -8.52 20.74
CA TYR A 334 -16.38 -7.19 20.82
C TYR A 334 -16.51 -6.54 19.43
N GLU A 335 -15.49 -6.65 18.57
CA GLU A 335 -15.53 -6.16 17.18
C GLU A 335 -16.68 -6.81 16.37
N ILE A 336 -16.84 -8.13 16.48
CA ILE A 336 -17.94 -8.89 15.86
C ILE A 336 -19.29 -8.42 16.41
N TYR A 337 -19.40 -8.29 17.73
CA TYR A 337 -20.63 -7.83 18.39
C TYR A 337 -21.05 -6.43 17.91
N LYS A 338 -20.10 -5.49 17.85
CA LYS A 338 -20.33 -4.13 17.33
C LYS A 338 -20.74 -4.14 15.88
N TYR A 339 -20.13 -5.00 15.06
CA TYR A 339 -20.53 -5.16 13.67
C TYR A 339 -21.99 -5.65 13.56
N ILE A 340 -22.39 -6.65 14.35
CA ILE A 340 -23.74 -7.20 14.39
C ILE A 340 -24.75 -6.12 14.80
N LEU A 341 -24.49 -5.39 15.89
CA LEU A 341 -25.39 -4.34 16.38
C LEU A 341 -25.53 -3.20 15.38
N LYS A 342 -24.42 -2.71 14.81
CA LYS A 342 -24.45 -1.65 13.80
C LYS A 342 -25.23 -2.07 12.57
N THR A 343 -25.02 -3.31 12.13
CA THR A 343 -25.76 -3.89 11.00
C THR A 343 -27.25 -4.06 11.32
N ALA A 344 -27.61 -4.42 12.55
CA ALA A 344 -29.01 -4.47 12.97
C ALA A 344 -29.65 -3.07 12.96
N GLY A 345 -28.95 -2.07 13.53
CA GLY A 345 -29.39 -0.67 13.56
C GLY A 345 -29.58 -0.05 12.17
N ASP A 346 -28.62 -0.23 11.27
CA ASP A 346 -28.67 0.28 9.88
C ASP A 346 -29.88 -0.24 9.09
N TYR A 347 -30.43 -1.39 9.50
CA TYR A 347 -31.56 -2.06 8.85
C TYR A 347 -32.84 -2.06 9.72
N GLY A 348 -32.84 -1.34 10.86
CA GLY A 348 -34.01 -1.19 11.74
C GLY A 348 -34.45 -2.49 12.42
N ILE A 349 -33.50 -3.38 12.71
CA ILE A 349 -33.72 -4.66 13.39
C ILE A 349 -33.38 -4.47 14.87
N SER A 350 -34.29 -4.85 15.77
CA SER A 350 -34.01 -4.81 17.22
C SER A 350 -32.94 -5.85 17.57
N PRO A 351 -31.93 -5.51 18.39
CA PRO A 351 -30.92 -6.47 18.86
C PRO A 351 -31.51 -7.73 19.51
N GLU A 352 -32.67 -7.62 20.15
CA GLU A 352 -33.38 -8.74 20.80
C GLU A 352 -33.99 -9.74 19.81
N SER A 353 -34.23 -9.30 18.58
CA SER A 353 -34.78 -10.16 17.52
C SER A 353 -33.73 -11.02 16.82
N LEU A 354 -32.45 -10.82 17.13
CA LEU A 354 -31.34 -11.60 16.60
C LEU A 354 -31.28 -12.95 17.30
N LYS A 355 -31.24 -14.03 16.50
CA LYS A 355 -31.06 -15.39 17.03
C LYS A 355 -29.64 -15.87 16.73
N THR A 356 -28.99 -16.43 17.73
CA THR A 356 -27.69 -17.11 17.59
C THR A 356 -27.91 -18.61 17.53
N GLU A 357 -27.58 -19.22 16.40
CA GLU A 357 -27.66 -20.66 16.16
C GLU A 357 -26.25 -21.24 16.00
N ARG A 358 -26.08 -22.54 16.25
CA ARG A 358 -24.84 -23.23 15.88
C ARG A 358 -24.92 -23.63 14.41
N PRO A 359 -23.87 -23.38 13.60
CA PRO A 359 -23.86 -23.79 12.21
C PRO A 359 -23.90 -25.33 12.10
N PRO A 360 -24.46 -25.87 11.01
CA PRO A 360 -24.60 -27.31 10.80
C PRO A 360 -23.28 -28.05 10.52
N THR A 361 -22.17 -27.33 10.35
CA THR A 361 -20.83 -27.91 10.13
C THR A 361 -20.14 -28.25 11.45
N ALA A 362 -19.42 -29.37 11.51
CA ALA A 362 -18.78 -29.91 12.72
C ALA A 362 -17.65 -29.04 13.32
N GLY A 363 -17.26 -27.95 12.64
CA GLY A 363 -16.32 -26.95 13.14
C GLY A 363 -17.00 -25.94 14.06
N GLY A 364 -16.30 -25.47 15.09
CA GLY A 364 -16.85 -24.48 16.02
C GLY A 364 -17.26 -23.21 15.28
N GLY A 365 -18.46 -22.69 15.51
CA GLY A 365 -18.92 -21.50 14.81
C GLY A 365 -20.22 -20.95 15.35
N ILE A 366 -20.66 -19.83 14.76
CA ILE A 366 -21.92 -19.16 15.10
C ILE A 366 -22.63 -18.67 13.84
N ASP A 367 -23.93 -18.91 13.78
CA ASP A 367 -24.84 -18.33 12.81
C ASP A 367 -25.69 -17.26 13.53
N VAL A 368 -25.55 -16.01 13.12
CA VAL A 368 -26.39 -14.90 13.60
C VAL A 368 -27.47 -14.65 12.57
N VAL A 369 -28.71 -14.96 12.94
CA VAL A 369 -29.87 -14.88 12.06
C VAL A 369 -30.50 -13.50 12.18
N PHE A 370 -30.46 -12.76 11.07
CA PHE A 370 -31.13 -11.47 10.92
C PHE A 370 -32.52 -11.69 10.32
N PRO A 371 -33.60 -11.41 11.07
CA PRO A 371 -34.95 -11.49 10.55
C PRO A 371 -35.20 -10.40 9.50
N ARG A 372 -36.24 -10.59 8.68
CA ARG A 372 -36.66 -9.58 7.71
C ARG A 372 -37.17 -8.34 8.44
N GLY A 373 -36.36 -7.29 8.46
CA GLY A 373 -36.75 -5.99 9.02
C GLY A 373 -37.93 -5.37 8.25
N LYS A 374 -38.72 -4.53 8.93
CA LYS A 374 -39.89 -3.83 8.35
C LYS A 374 -39.54 -2.78 7.27
N GLY A 375 -38.26 -2.46 7.09
CA GLY A 375 -37.79 -1.41 6.17
C GLY A 375 -36.97 -1.95 5.00
N ARG A 376 -35.63 -1.90 5.14
CA ARG A 376 -34.68 -2.19 4.04
C ARG A 376 -34.36 -3.67 3.94
N ARG A 377 -34.43 -4.22 2.72
CA ARG A 377 -33.99 -5.59 2.44
C ARG A 377 -32.46 -5.68 2.55
N MET A 378 -31.97 -6.53 3.45
CA MET A 378 -30.55 -6.85 3.54
C MET A 378 -30.09 -7.54 2.25
N ARG A 379 -28.99 -7.05 1.68
CA ARG A 379 -28.37 -7.63 0.49
C ARG A 379 -26.95 -8.05 0.84
N PRO A 380 -26.65 -9.35 0.95
CA PRO A 380 -25.32 -9.86 1.33
C PRO A 380 -24.16 -9.22 0.58
N PHE A 381 -24.30 -8.95 -0.73
CA PHE A 381 -23.23 -8.31 -1.51
C PHE A 381 -22.92 -6.87 -1.08
N LEU A 382 -23.91 -6.12 -0.56
CA LEU A 382 -23.69 -4.78 -0.02
C LEU A 382 -23.02 -4.85 1.36
N LEU A 383 -23.41 -5.84 2.17
CA LEU A 383 -22.82 -6.07 3.48
C LEU A 383 -21.34 -6.47 3.36
N LYS A 384 -21.00 -7.30 2.37
CA LYS A 384 -19.59 -7.65 2.06
C LYS A 384 -18.73 -6.46 1.62
N ARG A 385 -19.35 -5.38 1.14
CA ARG A 385 -18.65 -4.13 0.78
C ARG A 385 -18.44 -3.19 1.96
N ASN A 386 -19.07 -3.46 3.11
CA ASN A 386 -18.90 -2.65 4.31
C ASN A 386 -17.48 -2.82 4.85
N ILE A 387 -16.86 -1.71 5.26
CA ILE A 387 -15.51 -1.71 5.81
C ILE A 387 -15.42 -2.42 7.17
N MET A 388 -16.49 -2.41 7.97
CA MET A 388 -16.59 -3.20 9.20
C MET A 388 -16.60 -4.71 8.93
N TYR A 389 -17.29 -5.13 7.85
CA TYR A 389 -17.29 -6.55 7.46
C TYR A 389 -15.87 -7.02 7.10
N LYS A 390 -15.12 -6.20 6.35
CA LYS A 390 -13.72 -6.50 6.02
C LYS A 390 -12.83 -6.61 7.26
N LEU A 391 -13.05 -5.75 8.26
CA LEU A 391 -12.33 -5.84 9.53
C LEU A 391 -12.59 -7.18 10.21
N VAL A 392 -13.87 -7.56 10.36
CA VAL A 392 -14.28 -8.83 10.97
C VAL A 392 -13.77 -10.04 10.17
N GLU A 393 -13.89 -10.01 8.85
CA GLU A 393 -13.39 -11.05 7.95
C GLU A 393 -11.87 -11.23 8.11
N THR A 394 -11.11 -10.14 8.23
CA THR A 394 -9.66 -10.17 8.47
C THR A 394 -9.33 -10.74 9.85
N ALA A 395 -10.04 -10.31 10.91
CA ALA A 395 -9.83 -10.80 12.27
C ALA A 395 -10.08 -12.31 12.39
N VAL A 396 -11.15 -12.81 11.77
CA VAL A 396 -11.50 -14.24 11.77
C VAL A 396 -10.52 -15.06 10.93
N SER A 397 -10.14 -14.58 9.75
CA SER A 397 -9.21 -15.29 8.86
C SER A 397 -7.79 -15.38 9.39
N LEU A 398 -7.31 -14.39 10.16
CA LEU A 398 -6.03 -14.45 10.88
C LEU A 398 -5.96 -15.61 11.89
N ARG A 399 -7.11 -16.14 12.31
CA ARG A 399 -7.23 -17.25 13.26
C ARG A 399 -7.59 -18.58 12.58
N GLY A 400 -7.51 -18.63 11.25
CA GLY A 400 -7.84 -19.82 10.47
C GLY A 400 -9.34 -20.03 10.21
N GLY A 401 -10.20 -19.08 10.61
CA GLY A 401 -11.64 -19.15 10.40
C GLY A 401 -12.10 -18.46 9.12
N SER A 402 -13.42 -18.45 8.89
CA SER A 402 -14.07 -17.67 7.83
C SER A 402 -15.33 -16.96 8.33
N ALA A 403 -15.61 -15.77 7.79
CA ALA A 403 -16.84 -15.03 8.04
C ALA A 403 -17.58 -14.80 6.72
N GLU A 404 -18.88 -15.07 6.68
CA GLU A 404 -19.66 -14.98 5.45
C GLU A 404 -21.12 -14.53 5.69
N TRP A 405 -21.69 -13.90 4.67
CA TRP A 405 -23.13 -13.62 4.61
C TRP A 405 -23.82 -14.59 3.67
N LEU A 406 -24.82 -15.29 4.20
CA LEU A 406 -25.68 -16.21 3.48
C LEU A 406 -27.07 -15.60 3.28
N LYS A 407 -27.62 -15.82 2.10
CA LYS A 407 -28.97 -15.37 1.73
C LYS A 407 -29.95 -16.51 1.95
N GLY A 408 -30.89 -16.32 2.87
CA GLY A 408 -32.13 -17.08 2.93
C GLY A 408 -33.27 -16.35 2.22
N GLU A 409 -34.38 -17.04 1.95
CA GLU A 409 -35.57 -16.46 1.32
C GLU A 409 -36.20 -15.36 2.19
N GLU A 410 -36.27 -15.60 3.51
CA GLU A 410 -36.87 -14.68 4.49
C GLU A 410 -35.90 -14.22 5.60
N LYS A 411 -34.65 -14.69 5.57
CA LYS A 411 -33.63 -14.37 6.59
C LYS A 411 -32.27 -14.13 5.95
N CYS A 412 -31.45 -13.27 6.54
CA CYS A 412 -30.02 -13.18 6.22
C CYS A 412 -29.23 -13.78 7.38
N ILE A 413 -28.23 -14.59 7.08
CA ILE A 413 -27.42 -15.25 8.11
C ILE A 413 -26.00 -14.71 7.99
N PHE A 414 -25.48 -14.19 9.10
CA PHE A 414 -24.07 -13.90 9.24
C PHE A 414 -23.41 -15.08 9.95
N ARG A 415 -22.56 -15.80 9.21
CA ARG A 415 -21.92 -17.03 9.67
C ARG A 415 -20.45 -16.78 9.95
N ILE A 416 -19.97 -17.33 11.06
CA ILE A 416 -18.56 -17.39 11.40
C ILE A 416 -18.20 -18.85 11.67
N LEU A 417 -17.14 -19.35 11.02
CA LEU A 417 -16.64 -20.72 11.12
C LEU A 417 -15.18 -20.71 11.57
N PHE A 418 -14.78 -21.71 12.37
CA PHE A 418 -13.40 -22.00 12.78
C PHE A 418 -13.06 -23.47 12.56
#